data_AF-A0A6C0E975-F1
#
_entry.id   AF-A0A6C0E975-F1
#
_cell.length_a   1.000
_cell.length_b   1.000
_cell.length_c   1.000
_cell.angle_alpha   90.00
_cell.angle_beta   90.00
_cell.angle_gamma   90.00
#
_symmetry.space_group_name_H-M   'P 1'
#
loop_
_entity.id
_entity.type
_entity.pdbx_description
1 polymer ?
#
loop_
_entity_poly.entity_id
_entity_poly.type
_entity_poly.pdbx_seq_one_letter_code
_entity_poly.pdbx_strand_id
1 'polypeptide(L)'
;MGNASRHFPQFFKLHKQIIIFYLLSMLNNLIDIKKKYENLINSRNCVFKKCKSCIVILEKLNDTITNESRGDIFDDKCAQFRANKLLVLKIFNIVSLTELASIDNSIYPSKQIKYLVGNVIEEKNFNTDLNKIHTEGIHYYKTIEPAYYKNLQLNDYTGKYYEWHENGAKKLECEYFAGNLSGMYAKWFSNGKKLELCEYVDGKLHGRFQEWSINGVIYIDERLYNDVV
;
A
#
# COMPACT_ATOMS: atom_id res chain seq x y z
N MET A 1 51.31 26.42 -27.78
CA MET A 1 51.27 25.07 -27.19
C MET A 1 49.86 24.85 -26.66
N GLY A 2 49.28 23.69 -26.97
CA GLY A 2 47.85 23.47 -27.15
C GLY A 2 46.97 23.48 -25.89
N ASN A 3 45.77 24.01 -26.07
CA ASN A 3 44.62 23.89 -25.17
C ASN A 3 44.10 22.45 -25.13
N ALA A 4 43.93 21.90 -23.93
CA ALA A 4 43.15 20.69 -23.70
C ALA A 4 41.87 21.05 -22.93
N SER A 5 40.79 21.36 -23.65
CA SER A 5 39.46 21.47 -23.05
C SER A 5 38.94 20.07 -22.74
N ARG A 6 38.75 19.77 -21.46
CA ARG A 6 38.13 18.52 -20.99
C ARG A 6 36.67 18.45 -21.45
N HIS A 7 36.39 17.57 -22.40
CA HIS A 7 35.03 17.14 -22.74
C HIS A 7 34.49 16.18 -21.66
N PHE A 8 33.79 16.71 -20.66
CA PHE A 8 32.89 15.93 -19.81
C PHE A 8 31.58 16.70 -19.53
N PRO A 9 30.59 16.71 -20.44
CA PRO A 9 29.22 17.03 -20.02
C PRO A 9 28.12 16.11 -20.57
N GLN A 10 28.42 15.09 -21.38
CA GLN A 10 27.37 14.29 -22.04
C GLN A 10 26.90 13.09 -21.21
N PHE A 11 27.80 12.43 -20.46
CA PHE A 11 27.44 11.27 -19.63
C PHE A 11 26.53 11.64 -18.44
N PHE A 12 26.76 12.78 -17.77
CA PHE A 12 25.93 13.24 -16.64
C PHE A 12 24.51 13.66 -17.04
N LYS A 13 24.34 14.22 -18.26
CA LYS A 13 23.03 14.61 -18.78
C LYS A 13 22.17 13.39 -19.14
N LEU A 14 22.79 12.36 -19.74
CA LEU A 14 22.11 11.11 -20.10
C LEU A 14 21.68 10.32 -18.85
N HIS A 15 22.54 10.26 -17.82
CA HIS A 15 22.22 9.59 -16.56
C HIS A 15 21.06 10.28 -15.81
N LYS A 16 21.02 11.62 -15.79
CA LYS A 16 19.87 12.36 -15.23
C LYS A 16 18.58 12.10 -16.02
N GLN A 17 18.63 12.05 -17.35
CA GLN A 17 17.44 11.75 -18.17
C GLN A 17 16.92 10.31 -17.96
N ILE A 18 17.82 9.32 -17.85
CA ILE A 18 17.44 7.94 -17.57
C ILE A 18 16.86 7.80 -16.15
N ILE A 19 17.47 8.43 -15.14
CA ILE A 19 16.96 8.45 -13.77
C ILE A 19 15.59 9.16 -13.71
N ILE A 20 15.41 10.28 -14.42
CA ILE A 20 14.12 10.98 -14.51
C ILE A 20 13.05 10.09 -15.19
N PHE A 21 13.39 9.33 -16.22
CA PHE A 21 12.46 8.41 -16.89
C PHE A 21 12.05 7.23 -15.99
N TYR A 22 12.98 6.67 -15.20
CA TYR A 22 12.69 5.64 -14.20
C TYR A 22 11.92 6.19 -12.98
N LEU A 23 12.20 7.42 -12.55
CA LEU A 23 11.46 8.10 -11.48
C LEU A 23 10.02 8.43 -11.92
N LEU A 24 9.83 8.81 -13.19
CA LEU A 24 8.50 9.06 -13.77
C LEU A 24 7.67 7.78 -13.99
N SER A 25 8.31 6.63 -14.24
CA SER A 25 7.58 5.35 -14.40
C SER A 25 7.06 4.80 -13.06
N MET A 26 7.76 5.08 -11.95
CA MET A 26 7.35 4.67 -10.60
C MET A 26 6.19 5.50 -10.04
N LEU A 27 6.01 6.74 -10.53
CA LEU A 27 4.98 7.67 -10.06
C LEU A 27 3.54 7.27 -10.42
N ASN A 28 3.34 6.34 -11.37
CA ASN A 28 2.01 6.09 -11.97
C ASN A 28 1.51 4.64 -11.91
N ASN A 29 2.20 3.71 -11.27
CA ASN A 29 1.84 2.29 -11.30
C ASN A 29 0.39 2.01 -10.83
N LEU A 30 -0.06 2.64 -9.74
CA LEU A 30 -1.43 2.44 -9.27
C LEU A 30 -2.48 3.05 -10.23
N ILE A 31 -2.15 4.15 -10.90
CA ILE A 31 -3.03 4.78 -11.90
C ILE A 31 -3.16 3.86 -13.12
N ASP A 32 -2.06 3.29 -13.60
CA ASP A 32 -2.07 2.38 -14.74
C ASP A 32 -2.78 1.06 -14.43
N ILE A 33 -2.61 0.54 -13.21
CA ILE A 33 -3.39 -0.60 -12.70
C ILE A 33 -4.89 -0.27 -12.71
N LYS A 34 -5.28 0.90 -12.19
CA LYS A 34 -6.68 1.33 -12.16
C LYS A 34 -7.29 1.43 -13.55
N LYS A 35 -6.55 1.98 -14.52
CA LYS A 35 -6.98 2.05 -15.92
C LYS A 35 -7.10 0.66 -16.55
N LYS A 36 -6.08 -0.19 -16.38
CA LYS A 36 -6.05 -1.54 -16.98
C LYS A 36 -7.18 -2.44 -16.48
N TYR A 37 -7.52 -2.34 -15.19
CA TYR A 37 -8.51 -3.19 -14.53
C TYR A 37 -9.77 -2.44 -14.10
N GLU A 38 -10.10 -1.33 -14.76
CA GLU A 38 -11.20 -0.41 -14.39
C GLU A 38 -12.53 -1.14 -14.15
N ASN A 39 -12.91 -2.04 -15.07
CA ASN A 39 -14.16 -2.81 -14.97
C ASN A 39 -14.22 -3.70 -13.71
N LEU A 40 -13.09 -4.30 -13.34
CA LEU A 40 -13.00 -5.14 -12.14
C LEU A 40 -12.92 -4.30 -10.88
N ILE A 41 -12.18 -3.19 -10.92
CA ILE A 41 -12.02 -2.28 -9.77
C ILE A 41 -13.33 -1.60 -9.39
N ASN A 42 -14.17 -1.28 -10.38
CA ASN A 42 -15.46 -0.66 -10.16
C ASN A 42 -16.59 -1.67 -9.88
N SER A 43 -16.32 -2.98 -9.94
CA SER A 43 -17.30 -4.01 -9.62
C SER A 43 -17.51 -4.14 -8.11
N ARG A 44 -18.77 -4.05 -7.66
CA ARG A 44 -19.15 -4.08 -6.23
C ARG A 44 -18.78 -5.38 -5.51
N ASN A 45 -18.68 -6.49 -6.25
CA ASN A 45 -18.37 -7.80 -5.69
C ASN A 45 -16.86 -8.11 -5.70
N CYS A 46 -16.07 -7.30 -6.42
CA CYS A 46 -14.63 -7.47 -6.48
C CYS A 46 -13.96 -6.98 -5.20
N VAL A 47 -12.97 -7.74 -4.74
CA VAL A 47 -12.16 -7.46 -3.57
C VAL A 47 -10.70 -7.79 -3.85
N PHE A 48 -9.78 -7.19 -3.10
CA PHE A 48 -8.36 -7.13 -3.47
C PHE A 48 -7.49 -7.67 -2.35
N LYS A 49 -6.53 -8.50 -2.73
CA LYS A 49 -5.54 -9.06 -1.81
C LYS A 49 -4.13 -8.84 -2.33
N LYS A 50 -3.23 -8.36 -1.47
CA LYS A 50 -1.79 -8.41 -1.73
C LYS A 50 -1.25 -9.81 -1.47
N CYS A 51 -0.50 -10.33 -2.42
CA CYS A 51 0.27 -11.56 -2.26
C CYS A 51 1.67 -11.34 -2.84
N LYS A 52 2.69 -11.20 -1.99
CA LYS A 52 4.06 -10.81 -2.39
C LYS A 52 4.01 -9.51 -3.22
N SER A 53 4.65 -9.48 -4.39
CA SER A 53 4.63 -8.38 -5.35
C SER A 53 3.40 -8.38 -6.28
N CYS A 54 2.38 -9.20 -6.00
CA CYS A 54 1.19 -9.32 -6.84
C CYS A 54 -0.07 -8.84 -6.12
N ILE A 55 -1.05 -8.40 -6.91
CA ILE A 55 -2.44 -8.27 -6.49
C ILE A 55 -3.22 -9.45 -7.04
N VAL A 56 -4.07 -10.00 -6.19
CA VAL A 56 -5.11 -10.96 -6.55
C VAL A 56 -6.44 -10.22 -6.50
N ILE A 57 -7.11 -10.12 -7.64
CA ILE A 57 -8.50 -9.66 -7.75
C ILE A 57 -9.38 -10.89 -7.54
N LEU A 58 -10.26 -10.78 -6.56
CA LEU A 58 -11.15 -11.82 -6.09
C LEU A 58 -12.59 -11.35 -6.24
N GLU A 59 -13.54 -12.26 -6.34
CA GLU A 59 -14.97 -11.94 -6.38
C GLU A 59 -15.72 -12.68 -5.27
N LYS A 60 -16.60 -11.96 -4.57
CA LYS A 60 -17.56 -12.52 -3.63
C LYS A 60 -18.64 -13.29 -4.38
N LEU A 61 -18.86 -14.54 -3.98
CA LEU A 61 -19.97 -15.39 -4.44
C LEU A 61 -21.23 -15.07 -3.62
N ASN A 62 -22.39 -15.51 -4.11
CA ASN A 62 -23.69 -15.27 -3.46
C ASN A 62 -23.75 -15.83 -2.02
N ASP A 63 -22.98 -16.88 -1.74
CA ASP A 63 -22.89 -17.54 -0.43
C ASP A 63 -21.52 -17.34 0.24
N THR A 64 -20.78 -16.30 -0.16
CA THR A 64 -19.58 -15.87 0.56
C THR A 64 -19.97 -15.26 1.91
N ILE A 65 -19.48 -15.87 2.99
CA ILE A 65 -19.57 -15.37 4.37
C ILE A 65 -18.39 -14.45 4.62
N THR A 66 -18.66 -13.29 5.21
CA THR A 66 -17.63 -12.27 5.48
C THR A 66 -17.75 -11.71 6.90
N ASN A 67 -16.73 -10.98 7.34
CA ASN A 67 -16.81 -10.12 8.53
C ASN A 67 -17.02 -8.62 8.19
N GLU A 68 -17.66 -8.32 7.05
CA GLU A 68 -17.90 -6.94 6.61
C GLU A 68 -18.91 -6.16 7.47
N SER A 69 -19.67 -6.84 8.32
CA SER A 69 -20.71 -6.24 9.18
C SER A 69 -20.24 -5.97 10.61
N ARG A 70 -18.94 -6.04 10.90
CA ARG A 70 -18.40 -5.74 12.22
C ARG A 70 -18.63 -4.28 12.61
N GLY A 71 -18.78 -4.01 13.91
CA GLY A 71 -19.22 -2.71 14.42
C GLY A 71 -18.13 -1.64 14.55
N ASP A 72 -16.85 -2.01 14.42
CA ASP A 72 -15.71 -1.10 14.62
C ASP A 72 -15.26 -0.37 13.34
N ILE A 73 -15.92 -0.62 12.20
CA ILE A 73 -15.53 -0.08 10.89
C ILE A 73 -15.59 1.44 10.89
N PHE A 74 -14.44 2.07 10.62
CA PHE A 74 -14.30 3.50 10.44
C PHE A 74 -14.46 3.90 8.98
N ASP A 75 -13.83 3.18 8.06
CA ASP A 75 -13.98 3.36 6.61
C ASP A 75 -13.90 2.00 5.91
N ASP A 76 -15.02 1.52 5.39
CA ASP A 76 -15.11 0.19 4.79
C ASP A 76 -14.31 0.06 3.50
N LYS A 77 -14.00 1.16 2.81
CA LYS A 77 -13.17 1.12 1.60
C LYS A 77 -11.74 0.71 1.90
N CYS A 78 -11.26 1.10 3.08
CA CYS A 78 -9.86 0.93 3.49
C CYS A 78 -9.67 -0.17 4.54
N ALA A 79 -10.75 -0.61 5.18
CA ALA A 79 -10.75 -1.63 6.22
C ALA A 79 -10.35 -3.02 5.68
N GLN A 80 -9.70 -3.81 6.53
CA GLN A 80 -9.31 -5.18 6.21
C GLN A 80 -10.44 -6.15 6.56
N PHE A 81 -10.80 -7.06 5.67
CA PHE A 81 -11.86 -8.04 5.89
C PHE A 81 -11.35 -9.46 5.69
N ARG A 82 -12.19 -10.43 6.04
CA ARG A 82 -12.03 -11.87 5.81
C ARG A 82 -13.27 -12.43 5.14
N ALA A 83 -13.06 -13.39 4.26
CA ALA A 83 -14.11 -14.24 3.69
C ALA A 83 -13.80 -15.72 3.91
N ASN A 84 -14.84 -16.55 3.96
CA ASN A 84 -14.66 -18.01 3.91
C ASN A 84 -14.26 -18.48 2.50
N LYS A 85 -14.81 -17.88 1.44
CA LYS A 85 -14.52 -18.29 0.06
C LYS A 85 -14.68 -17.16 -0.95
N LEU A 86 -13.87 -17.21 -2.00
CA LEU A 86 -13.83 -16.21 -3.06
C LEU A 86 -13.41 -16.85 -4.39
N LEU A 87 -13.92 -16.34 -5.52
CA LEU A 87 -13.46 -16.69 -6.86
C LEU A 87 -12.21 -15.87 -7.22
N VAL A 88 -11.18 -16.50 -7.78
CA VAL A 88 -9.98 -15.81 -8.27
C VAL A 88 -10.20 -15.34 -9.71
N LEU A 89 -10.31 -14.03 -9.92
CA LEU A 89 -10.52 -13.45 -11.25
C LEU A 89 -9.22 -13.14 -11.98
N LYS A 90 -8.28 -12.49 -11.31
CA LYS A 90 -7.00 -12.06 -11.89
C LYS A 90 -5.89 -12.07 -10.87
N ILE A 91 -4.68 -12.34 -11.35
CA ILE A 91 -3.44 -12.23 -10.59
C ILE A 91 -2.46 -11.48 -11.47
N PHE A 92 -1.83 -10.42 -10.96
CA PHE A 92 -0.82 -9.68 -11.71
C PHE A 92 0.25 -9.07 -10.80
N ASN A 93 1.46 -8.94 -11.33
CA ASN A 93 2.58 -8.27 -10.66
C ASN A 93 2.37 -6.74 -10.70
N ILE A 94 2.52 -6.06 -9.57
CA ILE A 94 2.22 -4.62 -9.47
C ILE A 94 3.25 -3.69 -10.13
N VAL A 95 4.42 -4.22 -10.49
CA VAL A 95 5.50 -3.47 -11.15
C VAL A 95 5.47 -3.75 -12.65
N SER A 96 5.51 -5.02 -13.06
CA SER A 96 5.57 -5.38 -14.49
C SER A 96 4.21 -5.44 -15.18
N LEU A 97 3.11 -5.41 -14.42
CA LEU A 97 1.73 -5.62 -14.89
C LEU A 97 1.51 -6.95 -15.64
N THR A 98 2.45 -7.88 -15.52
CA THR A 98 2.35 -9.23 -16.08
C THR A 98 1.27 -10.01 -15.33
N GLU A 99 0.36 -10.64 -16.06
CA GLU A 99 -0.66 -11.52 -15.48
C GLU A 99 -0.09 -12.92 -15.22
N LEU A 100 -0.54 -13.53 -14.14
CA LEU A 100 -0.12 -14.87 -13.72
C LEU A 100 -1.33 -15.79 -13.68
N ALA A 101 -1.12 -17.06 -14.04
CA ALA A 101 -2.17 -18.08 -13.89
C ALA A 101 -2.38 -18.45 -12.41
N SER A 102 -1.30 -18.47 -11.60
CA SER A 102 -1.40 -18.80 -10.17
C SER A 102 -0.31 -18.14 -9.33
N ILE A 103 -0.55 -18.06 -8.01
CA ILE A 103 0.44 -17.64 -7.01
C ILE A 103 0.22 -18.35 -5.68
N ASP A 104 1.31 -18.70 -4.99
CA ASP A 104 1.27 -19.24 -3.64
C ASP A 104 1.46 -18.14 -2.59
N ASN A 105 0.56 -18.14 -1.60
CA ASN A 105 0.71 -17.39 -0.36
C ASN A 105 1.85 -18.00 0.48
N SER A 106 2.80 -17.17 0.90
CA SER A 106 3.97 -17.58 1.71
C SER A 106 3.96 -17.03 3.15
N ILE A 107 2.84 -16.54 3.66
CA ILE A 107 2.76 -15.84 4.96
C ILE A 107 2.75 -16.84 6.11
N TYR A 108 2.21 -18.05 5.93
CA TYR A 108 2.17 -19.09 6.95
C TYR A 108 2.88 -20.35 6.46
N PRO A 109 4.07 -20.67 7.01
CA PRO A 109 4.83 -21.87 6.61
C PRO A 109 4.02 -23.16 6.74
N SER A 110 3.08 -23.20 7.68
CA SER A 110 2.20 -24.34 7.96
C SER A 110 1.00 -24.47 7.00
N LYS A 111 0.69 -23.43 6.19
CA LYS A 111 -0.47 -23.42 5.29
C LYS A 111 -0.21 -22.59 4.04
N GLN A 112 0.33 -23.23 3.01
CA GLN A 112 0.44 -22.64 1.69
C GLN A 112 -0.92 -22.70 0.98
N ILE A 113 -1.47 -21.54 0.64
CA ILE A 113 -2.69 -21.43 -0.16
C ILE A 113 -2.29 -21.04 -1.58
N LYS A 114 -2.70 -21.85 -2.54
CA LYS A 114 -2.51 -21.57 -3.97
C LYS A 114 -3.74 -20.88 -4.54
N TYR A 115 -3.54 -19.70 -5.12
CA TYR A 115 -4.55 -18.96 -5.86
C TYR A 115 -4.37 -19.31 -7.33
N LEU A 116 -5.40 -19.87 -7.96
CA LEU A 116 -5.42 -20.22 -9.38
C LEU A 116 -6.56 -19.45 -10.04
N VAL A 117 -6.28 -18.69 -11.09
CA VAL A 117 -7.30 -17.93 -11.84
C VAL A 117 -8.39 -18.88 -12.34
N GLY A 118 -9.65 -18.49 -12.12
CA GLY A 118 -10.84 -19.29 -12.46
C GLY A 118 -11.31 -20.24 -11.34
N ASN A 119 -10.52 -20.42 -10.28
CA ASN A 119 -10.90 -21.31 -9.18
C ASN A 119 -11.51 -20.55 -8.00
N VAL A 120 -12.43 -21.22 -7.31
CA VAL A 120 -12.88 -20.81 -5.97
C VAL A 120 -11.86 -21.30 -4.96
N ILE A 121 -11.41 -20.39 -4.10
CA ILE A 121 -10.62 -20.71 -2.91
C ILE A 121 -11.53 -20.72 -1.69
N GLU A 122 -11.28 -21.62 -0.74
CA GLU A 122 -12.11 -21.79 0.45
C GLU A 122 -11.25 -22.07 1.70
N GLU A 123 -11.57 -21.38 2.79
CA GLU A 123 -11.04 -21.61 4.12
C GLU A 123 -12.04 -22.42 4.95
N LYS A 124 -11.75 -23.72 5.11
CA LYS A 124 -12.61 -24.66 5.85
C LYS A 124 -12.75 -24.33 7.34
N ASN A 125 -11.73 -23.69 7.92
CA ASN A 125 -11.71 -23.35 9.34
C ASN A 125 -12.11 -21.89 9.58
N PHE A 126 -12.94 -21.29 8.71
CA PHE A 126 -13.29 -19.88 8.78
C PHE A 126 -13.87 -19.52 10.15
N ASN A 127 -13.25 -18.53 10.81
CA ASN A 127 -13.71 -18.06 12.10
C ASN A 127 -14.89 -17.09 11.92
N THR A 128 -16.07 -17.48 12.40
CA THR A 128 -17.32 -16.73 12.28
C THR A 128 -17.44 -15.55 13.25
N ASP A 129 -16.52 -15.42 14.21
CA ASP A 129 -16.43 -14.22 15.06
C ASP A 129 -16.01 -13.03 14.19
N LEU A 130 -16.95 -12.09 14.00
CA LEU A 130 -16.78 -10.93 13.12
C LEU A 130 -15.64 -10.01 13.59
N ASN A 131 -15.41 -9.94 14.90
CA ASN A 131 -14.49 -8.99 15.53
C ASN A 131 -13.04 -9.48 15.52
N LYS A 132 -12.79 -10.76 15.22
CA LYS A 132 -11.43 -11.32 15.19
C LYS A 132 -10.79 -11.15 13.82
N ILE A 133 -10.21 -10.01 13.48
CA ILE A 133 -9.75 -9.74 12.11
C ILE A 133 -8.56 -10.63 11.70
N HIS A 134 -7.67 -10.98 12.63
CA HIS A 134 -6.47 -11.79 12.38
C HIS A 134 -6.65 -13.27 12.73
N THR A 135 -7.62 -13.92 12.09
CA THR A 135 -7.88 -15.36 12.22
C THR A 135 -8.06 -16.00 10.85
N GLU A 136 -8.42 -17.27 10.84
CA GLU A 136 -8.73 -18.06 9.66
C GLU A 136 -9.75 -17.33 8.77
N GLY A 137 -9.36 -17.17 7.52
CA GLY A 137 -10.14 -16.56 6.46
C GLY A 137 -9.23 -16.02 5.37
N ILE A 138 -9.83 -15.75 4.22
CA ILE A 138 -9.13 -15.11 3.12
C ILE A 138 -9.16 -13.61 3.39
N HIS A 139 -8.04 -13.03 3.82
CA HIS A 139 -7.96 -11.58 4.04
C HIS A 139 -7.98 -10.79 2.74
N TYR A 140 -8.80 -9.74 2.68
CA TYR A 140 -8.93 -8.84 1.53
C TYR A 140 -9.27 -7.40 1.96
N TYR A 141 -9.27 -6.50 0.98
CA TYR A 141 -9.81 -5.14 1.08
C TYR A 141 -10.88 -4.92 0.01
N LYS A 142 -11.84 -4.03 0.27
CA LYS A 142 -12.90 -3.69 -0.71
C LYS A 142 -12.39 -2.82 -1.87
N THR A 143 -11.28 -2.11 -1.67
CA THR A 143 -10.64 -1.29 -2.71
C THR A 143 -9.19 -1.70 -2.93
N ILE A 144 -8.65 -1.35 -4.09
CA ILE A 144 -7.32 -1.80 -4.51
C ILE A 144 -6.20 -1.03 -3.79
N GLU A 145 -6.45 0.21 -3.37
CA GLU A 145 -5.50 1.09 -2.72
C GLU A 145 -4.87 0.50 -1.46
N PRO A 146 -5.64 0.10 -0.43
CA PRO A 146 -5.07 -0.52 0.76
C PRO A 146 -4.37 -1.86 0.45
N ALA A 147 -4.85 -2.60 -0.56
CA ALA A 147 -4.17 -3.82 -1.01
C ALA A 147 -2.84 -3.49 -1.68
N TYR A 148 -2.77 -2.46 -2.52
CA TYR A 148 -1.58 -2.04 -3.25
C TYR A 148 -0.45 -1.65 -2.31
N TYR A 149 -0.77 -0.77 -1.34
CA TYR A 149 0.20 -0.23 -0.39
C TYR A 149 0.60 -1.23 0.71
N LYS A 150 -0.20 -2.27 0.97
CA LYS A 150 0.14 -3.28 1.97
C LYS A 150 1.49 -3.92 1.65
N ASN A 151 2.45 -3.76 2.58
CA ASN A 151 3.81 -4.28 2.47
C ASN A 151 4.51 -3.89 1.15
N LEU A 152 4.21 -2.70 0.63
CA LEU A 152 4.88 -2.16 -0.55
C LEU A 152 6.38 -2.03 -0.25
N GLN A 153 7.23 -2.47 -1.19
CA GLN A 153 8.67 -2.25 -1.09
C GLN A 153 8.95 -0.79 -1.42
N LEU A 154 9.57 -0.08 -0.49
CA LEU A 154 9.80 1.36 -0.61
C LEU A 154 11.22 1.70 -1.09
N ASN A 155 12.09 0.71 -1.26
CA ASN A 155 13.41 0.90 -1.87
C ASN A 155 13.21 1.49 -3.28
N ASP A 156 13.85 2.63 -3.56
CA ASP A 156 13.73 3.39 -4.81
C ASP A 156 12.31 3.92 -5.13
N TYR A 157 11.37 3.84 -4.18
CA TYR A 157 10.01 4.34 -4.37
C TYR A 157 9.95 5.87 -4.34
N THR A 158 9.15 6.46 -5.23
CA THR A 158 8.89 7.90 -5.27
C THR A 158 7.38 8.13 -5.38
N GLY A 159 6.82 8.88 -4.43
CA GLY A 159 5.40 9.20 -4.38
C GLY A 159 4.80 9.11 -2.98
N LYS A 160 3.47 9.22 -2.92
CA LYS A 160 2.69 9.12 -1.67
C LYS A 160 2.48 7.68 -1.25
N TYR A 161 2.77 7.42 0.02
CA TYR A 161 2.51 6.16 0.70
C TYR A 161 1.42 6.33 1.76
N TYR A 162 0.61 5.29 1.94
CA TYR A 162 -0.48 5.28 2.89
C TYR A 162 -0.55 3.95 3.64
N GLU A 163 -0.90 4.01 4.91
CA GLU A 163 -1.33 2.84 5.70
C GLU A 163 -2.65 3.13 6.39
N TRP A 164 -3.36 2.05 6.71
CA TRP A 164 -4.63 2.08 7.43
C TRP A 164 -4.59 1.10 8.60
N HIS A 165 -5.35 1.45 9.64
CA HIS A 165 -5.74 0.54 10.70
C HIS A 165 -6.71 -0.51 10.16
N GLU A 166 -6.90 -1.60 10.89
CA GLU A 166 -7.77 -2.70 10.46
C GLU A 166 -9.23 -2.27 10.26
N ASN A 167 -9.69 -1.25 11.00
CA ASN A 167 -11.00 -0.65 10.85
C ASN A 167 -11.12 0.33 9.65
N GLY A 168 -10.04 0.56 8.92
CA GLY A 168 -10.00 1.45 7.76
C GLY A 168 -9.70 2.91 8.09
N ALA A 169 -9.54 3.28 9.35
CA ALA A 169 -9.02 4.60 9.67
C ALA A 169 -7.60 4.75 9.09
N LYS A 170 -7.30 5.90 8.49
CA LYS A 170 -5.93 6.21 8.05
C LYS A 170 -5.01 6.09 9.26
N LYS A 171 -3.83 5.49 9.06
CA LYS A 171 -2.80 5.28 10.08
C LYS A 171 -1.55 6.10 9.79
N LEU A 172 -1.17 6.15 8.51
CA LEU A 172 0.02 6.85 8.02
C LEU A 172 -0.26 7.44 6.64
N GLU A 173 0.27 8.62 6.39
CA GLU A 173 0.41 9.25 5.08
C GLU A 173 1.77 9.92 5.07
N CYS A 174 2.59 9.58 4.07
CA CYS A 174 3.89 10.19 3.90
C CYS A 174 4.32 10.20 2.44
N GLU A 175 5.36 10.98 2.16
CA GLU A 175 5.96 11.10 0.84
C GLU A 175 7.38 10.52 0.83
N TYR A 176 7.70 9.82 -0.25
CA TYR A 176 9.02 9.26 -0.50
C TYR A 176 9.62 9.83 -1.79
N PHE A 177 10.93 10.00 -1.79
CA PHE A 177 11.74 10.30 -2.97
C PHE A 177 12.94 9.34 -3.00
N ALA A 178 13.02 8.53 -4.06
CA ALA A 178 14.05 7.49 -4.22
C ALA A 178 14.25 6.63 -2.96
N GLY A 179 13.15 6.26 -2.30
CA GLY A 179 13.10 5.44 -1.10
C GLY A 179 13.40 6.15 0.22
N ASN A 180 13.73 7.44 0.21
CA ASN A 180 13.88 8.24 1.44
C ASN A 180 12.61 9.03 1.72
N LEU A 181 12.24 9.17 3.00
CA LEU A 181 11.15 10.08 3.40
C LEU A 181 11.50 11.51 2.98
N SER A 182 10.61 12.15 2.24
CA SER A 182 10.81 13.51 1.75
C SER A 182 9.44 14.15 1.49
N GLY A 183 9.09 15.16 2.29
CA GLY A 183 7.80 15.83 2.31
C GLY A 183 7.03 15.63 3.62
N MET A 184 5.71 15.77 3.55
CA MET A 184 4.84 15.68 4.72
C MET A 184 4.79 14.26 5.27
N TYR A 185 4.70 14.17 6.59
CA TYR A 185 4.50 12.93 7.33
C TYR A 185 3.41 13.13 8.38
N ALA A 186 2.42 12.24 8.38
CA ALA A 186 1.33 12.30 9.33
C ALA A 186 0.92 10.91 9.79
N LYS A 187 0.68 10.77 11.11
CA LYS A 187 0.07 9.58 11.72
C LYS A 187 -1.25 9.91 12.37
N TRP A 188 -2.10 8.90 12.46
CA TRP A 188 -3.41 8.99 13.11
C TRP A 188 -3.68 7.76 13.97
N PHE A 189 -4.47 7.97 15.02
CA PHE A 189 -5.06 6.89 15.81
C PHE A 189 -6.18 6.20 15.04
N SER A 190 -6.59 5.00 15.50
CA SER A 190 -7.68 4.23 14.89
C SER A 190 -9.06 4.91 14.97
N ASN A 191 -9.22 5.95 15.79
CA ASN A 191 -10.41 6.79 15.84
C ASN A 191 -10.35 7.98 14.86
N GLY A 192 -9.32 8.06 14.01
CA GLY A 192 -9.15 9.11 13.01
C GLY A 192 -8.56 10.43 13.54
N LYS A 193 -8.26 10.55 14.83
CA LYS A 193 -7.57 11.73 15.37
C LYS A 193 -6.09 11.71 15.01
N LYS A 194 -5.52 12.88 14.76
CA LYS A 194 -4.07 13.02 14.51
C LYS A 194 -3.29 12.54 15.73
N LEU A 195 -2.23 11.81 15.46
CA LEU A 195 -1.22 11.37 16.43
C LEU A 195 0.06 12.18 16.24
N GLU A 196 0.51 12.36 15.00
CA GLU A 196 1.80 12.96 14.68
C GLU A 196 1.72 13.73 13.37
N LEU A 197 2.45 14.85 13.26
CA LEU A 197 2.61 15.63 12.04
C LEU A 197 4.00 16.27 12.02
N CYS A 198 4.72 16.06 10.92
CA CYS A 198 6.01 16.67 10.68
C CYS A 198 6.37 16.67 9.19
N GLU A 199 7.55 17.22 8.87
CA GLU A 199 8.12 17.22 7.53
C GLU A 199 9.48 16.51 7.56
N TYR A 200 9.80 15.83 6.46
CA TYR A 200 11.10 15.23 6.25
C TYR A 200 11.76 15.79 4.99
N VAL A 201 13.08 15.92 5.01
CA VAL A 201 13.92 16.21 3.85
C VAL A 201 15.06 15.20 3.84
N ASP A 202 15.16 14.41 2.76
CA ASP A 202 16.18 13.36 2.59
C ASP A 202 16.31 12.42 3.81
N GLY A 203 15.16 11.96 4.32
CA GLY A 203 15.07 11.04 5.45
C GLY A 203 15.27 11.70 6.83
N LYS A 204 15.53 13.01 6.89
CA LYS A 204 15.75 13.75 8.13
C LYS A 204 14.56 14.63 8.45
N LEU A 205 14.15 14.63 9.72
CA LEU A 205 13.09 15.51 10.21
C LEU A 205 13.46 16.98 9.95
N HIS A 206 12.50 17.78 9.50
CA HIS A 206 12.71 19.19 9.20
C HIS A 206 11.48 20.01 9.63
N GLY A 207 11.71 21.22 10.13
CA GLY A 207 10.62 22.14 10.45
C GLY A 207 9.87 21.77 11.72
N ARG A 208 8.54 21.90 11.70
CA ARG A 208 7.69 21.76 12.89
C ARG A 208 7.32 20.29 13.12
N PHE A 209 7.52 19.81 14.33
CA PHE A 209 7.05 18.51 14.80
C PHE A 209 5.91 18.73 15.80
N GLN A 210 4.80 18.02 15.60
CA GLN A 210 3.67 18.04 16.50
C GLN A 210 3.21 16.62 16.83
N GLU A 211 2.94 16.37 18.10
CA GLU A 211 2.38 15.11 18.59
C GLU A 211 1.14 15.40 19.44
N TRP A 212 0.10 14.58 19.29
CA TRP A 212 -1.14 14.69 20.04
C TRP A 212 -1.45 13.37 20.77
N SER A 213 -2.02 13.49 21.95
CA SER A 213 -2.63 12.36 22.66
C SER A 213 -3.91 11.89 21.97
N ILE A 214 -4.39 10.69 22.32
CA ILE A 214 -5.67 10.12 21.84
C ILE A 214 -6.89 11.03 22.10
N ASN A 215 -6.80 11.93 23.09
CA ASN A 215 -7.85 12.89 23.41
C ASN A 215 -7.83 14.11 22.50
N GLY A 216 -6.74 14.34 21.75
CA GLY A 216 -6.53 15.49 20.88
C GLY A 216 -5.77 16.64 21.54
N VAL A 217 -5.25 16.44 22.75
CA VAL A 217 -4.39 17.42 23.44
C VAL A 217 -2.98 17.30 22.88
N ILE A 218 -2.40 18.43 22.46
CA ILE A 218 -1.00 18.52 22.03
C ILE A 218 -0.10 18.08 23.18
N TYR A 219 0.74 17.09 22.90
CA TYR A 219 1.75 16.58 23.81
C TYR A 219 3.12 17.21 23.53
N ILE A 220 3.45 17.42 22.26
CA ILE A 220 4.71 18.05 21.79
C ILE A 220 4.40 19.02 20.65
N ASP A 221 5.04 20.19 20.66
CA ASP A 221 5.03 21.16 19.56
C ASP A 221 6.38 21.89 19.50
N GLU A 222 7.27 21.42 18.63
CA GLU A 222 8.66 21.87 18.56
C GLU A 222 9.07 22.18 17.11
N ARG A 223 10.12 22.99 16.93
CA ARG A 223 10.79 23.15 15.64
C ARG A 223 12.16 22.50 15.68
N LEU A 224 12.38 21.57 14.78
CA LEU A 224 13.60 20.80 14.63
C LEU A 224 14.18 21.09 13.25
N TYR A 225 15.26 21.85 13.23
CA TYR A 225 16.07 22.03 12.04
C TYR A 225 17.27 21.11 12.17
N ASN A 226 17.34 20.07 11.33
CA ASN A 226 18.59 19.35 11.18
C ASN A 226 19.54 20.25 10.39
N ASP A 227 20.68 20.60 11.00
CA ASP A 227 21.76 21.31 10.33
C ASP A 227 22.16 20.50 9.09
N VAL A 228 21.87 21.05 7.92
CA VAL A 228 22.34 20.52 6.65
C VAL A 228 23.81 20.92 6.57
N VAL A 229 24.68 20.06 7.12
CA VAL A 229 26.14 20.16 6.94
C VAL A 229 26.51 19.75 5.53
#